data_AF-A0A353T4N6-F1
#
_entry.id   AF-A0A353T4N6-F1
#
_cell.length_a   1.000
_cell.length_b   1.000
_cell.length_c   1.000
_cell.angle_alpha   90.00
_cell.angle_beta   90.00
_cell.angle_gamma   90.00
#
_symmetry.space_group_name_H-M   'P 1'
#
loop_
_entity.id
_entity.type
_entity.pdbx_description
1 polymer ?
#
loop_
_entity_poly.entity_id
_entity_poly.type
_entity_poly.pdbx_seq_one_letter_code
_entity_poly.pdbx_strand_id
1 'polypeptide(L)'
;RTIAYQNCLYAGMCSRVGEENGTRFIGKSMLADPDGDILVEGSAESELVVADIDLAAARRRHKENPYLTLRRPDEYLYIVRNC
;
A
#
# COMPACT_ATOMS: atom_id res chain seq x y z
N ARG A 1 -1.18 4.49 -0.95
CA ARG A 1 -2.40 5.12 -0.40
C ARG A 1 -3.66 4.34 -0.78
N THR A 2 -4.16 4.41 -2.02
CA THR A 2 -5.46 3.80 -2.42
C THR A 2 -5.58 2.31 -2.11
N ILE A 3 -4.56 1.51 -2.45
CA ILE A 3 -4.55 0.07 -2.17
C ILE A 3 -4.61 -0.25 -0.66
N ALA A 4 -4.06 0.63 0.17
CA ALA A 4 -4.01 0.46 1.62
C ALA A 4 -5.40 0.69 2.21
N TYR A 5 -6.02 1.82 1.87
CA TYR A 5 -7.37 2.19 2.28
C TYR A 5 -8.43 1.19 1.81
N GLN A 6 -8.43 0.84 0.52
CA GLN A 6 -9.47 -0.02 -0.06
C GLN A 6 -9.46 -1.44 0.50
N ASN A 7 -8.31 -1.90 1.01
CA ASN A 7 -8.17 -3.24 1.57
C ASN A 7 -8.00 -3.26 3.10
N CYS A 8 -7.97 -2.09 3.75
CA CYS A 8 -7.70 -1.96 5.19
C CYS A 8 -6.38 -2.63 5.61
N LEU A 9 -5.31 -2.40 4.85
CA LEU A 9 -3.99 -3.01 5.07
C LEU A 9 -2.90 -1.93 5.17
N TYR A 10 -1.82 -2.26 5.87
CA TYR A 10 -0.56 -1.53 5.70
C TYR A 10 0.05 -1.88 4.33
N ALA A 11 0.48 -0.89 3.56
CA ALA A 11 1.06 -1.10 2.23
C ALA A 11 2.38 -0.35 2.09
N GLY A 12 3.47 -1.12 1.89
CA GLY A 12 4.80 -0.59 1.65
C GLY A 12 5.18 -0.64 0.17
N MET A 13 5.86 0.39 -0.32
CA MET A 13 6.50 0.42 -1.64
C MET A 13 7.97 0.76 -1.46
N CYS A 14 8.86 -0.08 -1.98
CA CYS A 14 10.30 0.18 -2.01
C CYS A 14 10.70 0.63 -3.42
N SER A 15 11.48 1.70 -3.48
CA SER A 15 11.90 2.32 -4.73
C SER A 15 13.42 2.46 -4.78
N ARG A 16 13.95 2.59 -6.00
CA ARG A 16 15.37 2.86 -6.26
C ARG A 16 15.60 4.36 -6.36
N VAL A 17 16.87 4.76 -6.28
CA VAL A 17 17.32 6.14 -6.48
C VAL A 17 18.47 6.18 -7.48
N GLY A 18 18.74 7.35 -8.03
CA GLY A 18 19.81 7.56 -9.01
C GLY A 18 19.36 7.37 -10.45
N GLU A 19 20.33 7.20 -11.35
CA GLU A 19 20.09 7.06 -12.79
C GLU A 19 20.68 5.75 -13.30
N GLU A 20 19.88 5.00 -14.06
CA GLU A 20 20.29 3.75 -14.68
C GLU A 20 19.82 3.76 -16.14
N ASN A 21 20.74 3.57 -17.09
CA ASN A 21 20.43 3.52 -18.52
C ASN A 21 19.58 4.71 -19.03
N GLY A 22 19.87 5.93 -18.55
CA GLY A 22 19.13 7.15 -18.91
C GLY A 22 17.76 7.31 -18.24
N THR A 23 17.39 6.41 -17.32
CA THR A 23 16.17 6.52 -16.51
C THR A 23 16.52 6.96 -15.09
N ARG A 24 15.96 8.10 -14.66
CA ARG A 24 16.10 8.61 -13.28
C ARG A 24 15.02 7.99 -12.38
N PHE A 25 15.43 7.26 -11.35
CA PHE A 25 14.54 6.80 -10.30
C PHE A 25 14.36 7.88 -9.23
N ILE A 26 13.12 8.06 -8.78
CA ILE A 26 12.72 9.16 -7.89
C ILE A 26 12.84 8.83 -6.40
N GLY A 27 13.19 7.60 -6.03
CA GLY A 27 13.13 7.16 -4.64
C GLY A 27 11.69 7.15 -4.13
N LYS A 28 11.46 7.82 -2.99
CA LYS A 28 10.14 7.92 -2.35
C LYS A 28 9.55 6.57 -1.95
N SER A 29 10.40 5.67 -1.45
CA SER A 29 9.93 4.48 -0.72
C SER A 29 8.96 4.93 0.37
N MET A 30 7.86 4.22 0.57
CA MET A 30 6.82 4.68 1.49
C MET A 30 6.06 3.55 2.14
N LEU A 31 5.49 3.83 3.31
CA LEU A 31 4.55 2.95 3.99
C LEU A 31 3.26 3.72 4.26
N ALA A 32 2.14 3.20 3.77
CA ALA A 32 0.80 3.70 4.07
C ALA A 32 0.10 2.81 5.09
N ASP A 33 -0.74 3.40 5.93
CA ASP A 33 -1.56 2.71 6.92
C ASP A 33 -2.92 2.25 6.34
N PRO A 34 -3.74 1.52 7.12
CA PRO A 34 -5.07 1.07 6.71
C PRO A 34 -6.08 2.17 6.36
N ASP A 35 -5.85 3.42 6.79
CA ASP A 35 -6.65 4.60 6.40
C ASP A 35 -6.12 5.28 5.14
N GLY A 36 -4.96 4.83 4.65
CA GLY A 36 -4.32 5.36 3.46
C GLY A 36 -3.37 6.52 3.73
N ASP A 37 -3.17 6.87 5.00
CA ASP A 37 -2.21 7.89 5.43
C ASP A 37 -0.78 7.36 5.32
N ILE A 38 0.17 8.24 5.02
CA ILE A 38 1.58 7.86 4.88
C ILE A 38 2.26 7.97 6.24
N LEU A 39 2.72 6.83 6.76
CA LEU A 39 3.44 6.77 8.04
C LEU A 39 4.89 7.20 7.89
N VAL A 40 5.52 6.80 6.80
CA VAL A 40 6.88 7.19 6.45
C VAL A 40 7.04 7.26 4.95
N GLU A 41 7.79 8.25 4.48
CA GLU A 41 8.20 8.41 3.10
C GLU A 41 9.68 8.76 3.08
N GLY A 42 10.44 8.07 2.23
CA GLY A 42 11.85 8.35 2.00
C GLY A 42 12.07 9.57 1.12
N SER A 43 13.32 9.95 1.00
CA SER A 43 13.79 11.00 0.13
C SER A 43 13.96 10.51 -1.33
N ALA A 44 14.51 11.39 -2.18
CA ALA A 44 14.94 11.04 -3.53
C ALA A 44 16.37 10.48 -3.56
N GLU A 45 16.98 10.24 -2.40
CA GLU A 45 18.36 9.80 -2.22
C GLU A 45 18.42 8.44 -1.50
N SER A 46 19.60 7.83 -1.45
CA SER A 46 19.78 6.51 -0.86
C SER A 46 19.53 6.57 0.64
N GLU A 47 18.47 5.91 1.10
CA GLU A 47 17.99 6.03 2.47
C GLU A 47 17.31 4.74 2.96
N LEU A 48 17.45 4.47 4.26
CA LEU A 48 16.64 3.48 4.96
C LEU A 48 15.52 4.20 5.73
N VAL A 49 14.27 3.90 5.37
CA VAL A 49 13.10 4.35 6.14
C VAL A 49 12.57 3.21 7.00
N VAL A 50 12.18 3.53 8.23
CA VAL A 50 11.67 2.59 9.23
C VAL A 50 10.42 3.16 9.86
N ALA A 51 9.41 2.32 10.07
CA ALA A 51 8.20 2.67 10.80
C ALA A 51 7.65 1.45 11.54
N ASP A 52 7.11 1.69 12.73
CA ASP A 52 6.40 0.68 13.50
C ASP A 52 4.94 0.56 13.04
N ILE A 53 4.40 -0.66 13.05
CA ILE A 53 3.02 -0.92 12.64
C ILE A 53 2.26 -1.70 13.73
N ASP A 54 0.98 -1.35 13.92
CA ASP A 54 0.06 -2.10 14.77
C ASP A 54 -0.86 -2.98 13.92
N LEU A 55 -0.54 -4.27 13.81
CA LEU A 55 -1.39 -5.22 13.08
C LEU A 55 -2.81 -5.35 13.68
N ALA A 56 -2.99 -5.06 14.96
CA ALA A 56 -4.32 -5.03 15.56
C ALA A 56 -5.13 -3.83 15.07
N ALA A 57 -4.50 -2.69 14.75
CA ALA A 57 -5.17 -1.53 14.15
C ALA A 57 -5.78 -1.88 12.79
N ALA A 58 -5.04 -2.56 11.90
CA ALA A 58 -5.58 -3.02 10.62
C ALA A 58 -6.80 -3.94 10.80
N ARG A 59 -6.75 -4.86 11.78
CA ARG A 59 -7.89 -5.75 12.10
C ARG A 59 -9.09 -4.98 12.65
N ARG A 60 -8.88 -3.97 13.50
CA ARG A 60 -9.95 -3.08 13.98
C ARG A 60 -10.58 -2.32 12.82
N ARG A 61 -9.74 -1.74 11.97
CA ARG A 61 -10.17 -0.96 10.81
C ARG A 61 -11.01 -1.77 9.83
N HIS A 62 -10.60 -3.00 9.53
CA HIS A 62 -11.37 -3.90 8.68
C HIS A 62 -12.73 -4.27 9.29
N LYS A 63 -12.87 -4.30 10.63
CA LYS A 63 -14.17 -4.53 11.29
C LYS A 63 -15.05 -3.29 11.27
N GLU A 64 -14.48 -2.12 11.51
CA GLU A 64 -15.19 -0.83 11.42
C GLU A 64 -15.65 -0.52 10.00
N ASN A 65 -14.93 -1.04 9.01
CA ASN A 65 -15.20 -0.83 7.61
C ASN A 65 -15.15 -2.12 6.78
N PRO A 66 -16.26 -2.87 6.76
CA PRO A 66 -16.32 -4.15 6.09
C PRO A 66 -16.62 -4.02 4.58
N TYR A 67 -16.15 -2.98 3.87
CA TYR A 67 -16.42 -2.84 2.42
C TYR A 67 -16.06 -4.09 1.60
N LEU A 68 -15.01 -4.82 2.01
CA LEU A 68 -14.60 -6.05 1.35
C LEU A 68 -15.65 -7.17 1.42
N THR A 69 -16.57 -7.14 2.39
CA THR A 69 -17.68 -8.10 2.51
C THR A 69 -18.84 -7.76 1.58
N LEU A 70 -18.93 -6.52 1.10
CA LEU A 70 -19.96 -6.05 0.16
C LEU A 70 -19.60 -6.35 -1.30
N ARG A 71 -18.43 -6.93 -1.55
CA ARG A 71 -17.99 -7.36 -2.87
C ARG A 71 -18.93 -8.43 -3.44
N ARG A 72 -19.13 -8.40 -4.76
CA ARG A 72 -19.88 -9.42 -5.53
C ARG A 72 -19.00 -10.12 -6.57
N PRO A 73 -18.06 -11.00 -6.17
CA PRO A 73 -17.11 -11.65 -7.09
C PRO A 73 -17.74 -12.32 -8.31
N ASP A 74 -18.94 -12.84 -8.12
CA ASP A 74 -19.85 -13.41 -9.09
C ASP A 74 -20.13 -12.49 -10.30
N GLU A 75 -20.21 -11.17 -10.10
CA GLU A 75 -20.45 -10.17 -11.16
C GLU A 75 -19.20 -9.83 -11.98
N TYR A 76 -18.00 -10.17 -11.49
CA TYR A 76 -16.72 -9.88 -12.15
C TYR A 76 -15.82 -11.12 -12.21
N LEU A 77 -16.44 -12.31 -12.32
CA LEU A 77 -15.73 -13.60 -12.42
C LEU A 77 -14.73 -13.66 -13.57
N TYR A 78 -14.98 -12.95 -14.67
CA TYR A 78 -14.02 -12.87 -15.77
C TYR A 78 -12.65 -12.33 -15.30
N ILE A 79 -12.66 -11.31 -14.44
CA ILE A 79 -11.43 -10.74 -13.86
C ILE A 79 -10.84 -11.72 -12.85
N VAL A 80 -11.66 -12.27 -11.95
CA VAL A 80 -11.19 -13.17 -10.88
C VAL A 80 -10.57 -14.47 -11.41
N ARG A 81 -11.08 -15.01 -12.51
CA ARG A 81 -10.65 -16.32 -13.05
C ARG A 81 -9.47 -16.24 -14.03
N ASN A 82 -9.19 -15.05 -14.56
CA ASN A 82 -8.12 -14.84 -15.54
C ASN A 82 -6.95 -14.01 -14.99
N CYS A 83 -6.95 -13.74 -13.68
CA CYS A 83 -5.83 -13.17 -12.94
C CYS A 83 -4.88 -14.26 -12.44
#